data_AF-A0AAN8WXS8-F1
#
_entry.id   AF-A0AAN8WXS8-F1
#
_cell.length_a   1.000
_cell.length_b   1.000
_cell.length_c   1.000
_cell.angle_alpha   90.00
_cell.angle_beta   90.00
_cell.angle_gamma   90.00
#
_symmetry.space_group_name_H-M   'P 1'
#
loop_
_entity.id
_entity.type
_entity.pdbx_description
1 polymer ?
#
loop_
_entity_poly.entity_id
_entity_poly.type
_entity_poly.pdbx_seq_one_letter_code
_entity_poly.pdbx_strand_id
1 'polypeptide(L)'
;MQVDANNAHTVVGTPVIVFGCINTTFVHASATEAALAGKSLEDEAVIQAALSALASEVVPDSRPYDASPEYKVALAQNMLYKTILGIVGNVAGSDITSGATILERPLSSGQQVYDQNTEFWPLGKPVPKLEAHIQCSGE
;
A
#
# COMPACT_ATOMS: atom_id res chain seq x y z
N MET A 1 12.34 6.84 9.79
CA MET A 1 12.24 8.25 10.22
C MET A 1 12.05 8.26 11.73
N GLN A 2 12.90 8.96 12.47
CA GLN A 2 12.76 9.11 13.92
C GLN A 2 12.02 10.41 14.21
N VAL A 3 11.08 10.40 15.16
CA VAL A 3 10.27 11.58 15.53
C VAL A 3 10.22 11.74 17.05
N ASP A 4 10.11 12.99 17.50
CA ASP A 4 9.80 13.33 18.89
C ASP A 4 8.28 13.46 19.07
N ALA A 5 7.66 12.42 19.62
CA ALA A 5 6.22 12.39 19.86
C ALA A 5 5.74 13.41 20.91
N ASN A 6 6.62 13.90 21.79
CA ASN A 6 6.27 14.92 22.77
C ASN A 6 6.31 16.33 22.20
N ASN A 7 6.88 16.49 21.00
CA ASN A 7 7.04 17.76 20.31
C ASN A 7 6.40 17.71 18.91
N ALA A 8 5.09 17.50 18.88
CA ALA A 8 4.28 17.50 17.64
C ALA A 8 4.81 16.59 16.52
N HIS A 9 5.29 15.40 16.88
CA HIS A 9 5.95 14.46 15.97
C HIS A 9 7.05 15.10 15.11
N THR A 10 7.85 15.99 15.70
CA THR A 10 8.94 16.67 14.99
C THR A 10 10.02 15.67 14.58
N VAL A 11 10.44 15.71 13.31
CA VAL A 11 11.47 14.82 12.78
C VAL A 11 12.82 15.10 13.44
N VAL A 12 13.41 14.07 14.03
CA VAL A 12 14.72 14.13 14.69
C VAL A 12 15.79 13.63 13.73
N GLY A 13 16.79 14.48 13.48
CA GLY A 13 17.87 14.19 12.52
C GLY A 13 17.39 14.23 11.07
N THR A 14 18.17 13.60 10.19
CA THR A 14 17.84 13.52 8.75
C THR A 14 16.98 12.28 8.50
N PRO A 15 15.73 12.43 8.02
CA PRO A 15 14.93 11.28 7.62
C PRO A 15 15.56 10.61 6.40
N VAL A 16 15.33 9.29 6.27
CA VAL A 16 15.76 8.51 5.11
C VAL A 16 14.50 8.03 4.38
N ILE A 17 14.34 8.44 3.14
CA ILE A 17 13.18 8.18 2.28
C ILE A 17 13.70 7.65 0.96
N VAL A 18 13.45 6.36 0.71
CA VAL A 18 13.94 5.67 -0.47
C VAL A 18 12.81 5.05 -1.26
N PHE A 19 12.90 5.12 -2.59
CA PHE A 19 11.94 4.48 -3.50
C PHE A 19 12.68 3.67 -4.56
N GLY A 20 12.15 2.48 -4.85
CA GLY A 20 12.57 1.66 -5.98
C GLY A 20 11.69 1.87 -7.20
N CYS A 21 12.11 1.33 -8.34
CA CYS A 21 11.33 1.29 -9.58
C CYS A 21 10.89 2.67 -10.14
N ILE A 22 11.63 3.72 -9.79
CA ILE A 22 11.43 5.08 -10.34
C ILE A 22 12.19 5.21 -11.67
N ASN A 23 13.52 5.28 -11.60
CA ASN A 23 14.43 5.24 -12.75
C ASN A 23 15.73 4.52 -12.34
N THR A 24 16.74 4.53 -13.21
CA THR A 24 18.01 3.77 -12.97
C THR A 24 18.93 4.39 -11.92
N THR A 25 18.73 5.64 -11.51
CA THR A 25 19.64 6.38 -10.63
C THR A 25 18.99 6.84 -9.33
N PHE A 26 17.65 6.90 -9.29
CA PHE A 26 16.91 7.33 -8.11
C PHE A 26 16.99 6.28 -7.01
N VAL A 27 17.43 6.71 -5.83
CA VAL A 27 17.45 5.90 -4.61
C VAL A 27 16.85 6.69 -3.46
N HIS A 28 17.40 7.88 -3.19
CA HIS A 28 16.96 8.76 -2.10
C HIS A 28 16.16 9.95 -2.61
N ALA A 29 15.09 10.29 -1.91
CA ALA A 29 14.37 11.55 -2.06
C ALA A 29 15.04 12.65 -1.21
N SER A 30 16.31 12.96 -1.49
CA SER A 30 17.16 13.87 -0.70
C SER A 30 16.55 15.26 -0.48
N ALA A 31 15.87 15.82 -1.49
CA ALA A 31 15.22 17.13 -1.34
C ALA A 31 14.01 17.04 -0.39
N THR A 32 13.24 15.96 -0.51
CA THR A 32 12.11 15.67 0.39
C THR A 32 12.58 15.39 1.82
N GLU A 33 13.69 14.66 1.97
CA GLU A 33 14.32 14.38 3.27
C GLU A 33 14.74 15.68 3.96
N ALA A 34 15.37 16.60 3.23
CA ALA A 34 15.76 17.92 3.73
C ALA A 34 14.54 18.80 4.09
N ALA A 35 13.45 18.71 3.32
CA ALA A 35 12.22 19.45 3.58
C ALA A 35 11.53 19.03 4.90
N LEU A 36 11.70 17.78 5.31
CA LEU A 36 11.09 17.22 6.53
C LEU A 36 12.00 17.29 7.76
N ALA A 37 13.32 17.40 7.58
CA ALA A 37 14.27 17.45 8.68
C ALA A 37 13.96 18.60 9.66
N GLY A 38 13.77 18.26 10.94
CA GLY A 38 13.46 19.24 12.00
C GLY A 38 12.07 19.90 11.89
N LYS A 39 11.17 19.38 11.06
CA LYS A 39 9.80 19.89 10.93
C LYS A 39 8.79 18.99 11.64
N SER A 40 7.67 19.57 12.06
CA SER A 40 6.54 18.84 12.65
C SER A 40 5.76 18.10 11.56
N LEU A 41 5.41 16.84 11.84
CA LEU A 41 4.55 16.03 10.97
C LEU A 41 3.04 16.24 11.24
N GLU A 42 2.68 17.10 12.18
CA GLU A 42 1.29 17.51 12.43
C GLU A 42 0.90 18.75 11.62
N ASP A 43 1.90 19.48 11.08
CA ASP A 43 1.69 20.65 10.26
C ASP A 43 1.37 20.27 8.81
N GLU A 44 0.13 20.54 8.40
CA GLU A 44 -0.36 20.27 7.04
C GLU A 44 0.49 20.97 5.98
N ALA A 45 0.97 22.20 6.23
CA ALA A 45 1.77 22.95 5.26
C ALA A 45 3.14 22.28 5.04
N VAL A 46 3.73 21.71 6.09
CA VAL A 46 4.97 20.92 6.00
C VAL A 46 4.73 19.67 5.16
N ILE A 47 3.63 18.95 5.40
CA ILE A 47 3.29 17.74 4.64
C ILE A 47 3.07 18.08 3.16
N GLN A 48 2.29 19.11 2.84
CA GLN A 48 2.03 19.53 1.47
C GLN A 48 3.32 19.96 0.74
N ALA A 49 4.21 20.69 1.43
CA ALA A 49 5.51 21.07 0.88
C ALA A 49 6.38 19.84 0.59
N ALA A 50 6.44 18.88 1.52
CA ALA A 50 7.20 17.65 1.33
C ALA A 50 6.64 16.79 0.19
N LEU A 51 5.31 16.66 0.07
CA LEU A 51 4.67 15.93 -1.03
C LEU A 51 4.91 16.60 -2.38
N SER A 52 4.96 17.93 -2.42
CA SER A 52 5.25 18.69 -3.65
C SER A 52 6.72 18.58 -4.06
N ALA A 53 7.63 18.61 -3.08
CA ALA A 53 9.05 18.34 -3.30
C ALA A 53 9.24 16.94 -3.86
N LEU A 54 8.57 15.94 -3.28
CA LEU A 54 8.65 14.56 -3.74
C LEU A 54 8.11 14.39 -5.16
N ALA A 55 7.00 15.05 -5.52
CA ALA A 55 6.48 14.99 -6.88
C ALA A 55 7.44 15.56 -7.92
N SER A 56 8.21 16.58 -7.55
CA SER A 56 9.21 17.19 -8.43
C SER A 56 10.49 16.35 -8.52
N GLU A 57 10.82 15.62 -7.45
CA GLU A 57 12.03 14.82 -7.31
C GLU A 57 11.89 13.43 -7.96
N VAL A 58 10.70 12.83 -7.87
CA VAL A 58 10.38 11.53 -8.46
C VAL A 58 10.12 11.70 -9.95
N VAL A 59 11.11 11.36 -10.77
CA VAL A 59 11.02 11.40 -12.25
C VAL A 59 11.13 9.98 -12.79
N PRO A 60 10.01 9.26 -13.00
CA PRO A 60 10.04 7.88 -13.44
C PRO A 60 10.33 7.73 -14.94
N ASP A 61 11.02 6.66 -15.31
CA ASP A 61 11.14 6.27 -16.72
C ASP A 61 9.78 5.84 -17.28
N SER A 62 9.48 6.26 -18.51
CA SER A 62 8.32 5.79 -19.27
C SER A 62 8.70 4.60 -20.15
N ARG A 63 8.04 3.44 -19.94
CA ARG A 63 8.29 2.21 -20.70
C ARG A 63 6.95 1.56 -21.09
N PRO A 64 6.82 0.96 -22.29
CA PRO A 64 5.53 0.49 -22.82
C PRO A 64 4.77 -0.55 -21.97
N TYR A 65 5.46 -1.31 -21.13
CA TYR A 65 4.87 -2.38 -20.30
C TYR A 65 4.86 -2.05 -18.80
N ASP A 66 5.36 -0.87 -18.43
CA ASP A 66 5.40 -0.42 -17.05
C ASP A 66 4.12 0.36 -16.71
N ALA A 67 3.87 0.51 -15.41
CA ALA A 67 2.91 1.49 -14.94
C ALA A 67 3.32 2.91 -15.37
N SER A 68 2.33 3.78 -15.58
CA SER A 68 2.57 5.14 -16.06
C SER A 68 3.43 5.96 -15.09
N PRO A 69 4.24 6.91 -15.58
CA PRO A 69 5.01 7.79 -14.71
C PRO A 69 4.14 8.55 -13.70
N GLU A 70 2.96 9.01 -14.13
CA GLU A 70 2.02 9.75 -13.29
C GLU A 70 1.54 8.89 -12.11
N TYR A 71 1.25 7.61 -12.37
CA TYR A 71 0.90 6.67 -11.32
C TYR A 71 2.06 6.46 -10.33
N LYS A 72 3.29 6.29 -10.82
CA LYS A 72 4.47 6.08 -9.96
C LYS A 72 4.74 7.28 -9.05
N VAL A 73 4.58 8.50 -9.54
CA VAL A 73 4.68 9.73 -8.74
C VAL A 73 3.59 9.77 -7.67
N ALA A 74 2.33 9.56 -8.05
CA ALA A 74 1.21 9.55 -7.11
C ALA A 74 1.38 8.45 -6.04
N LEU A 75 1.87 7.27 -6.42
CA LEU A 75 2.14 6.18 -5.50
C LEU A 75 3.22 6.55 -4.47
N ALA A 76 4.31 7.19 -4.89
CA ALA A 76 5.37 7.64 -3.98
C ALA A 76 4.83 8.65 -2.95
N GLN A 77 4.06 9.63 -3.40
CA GLN A 77 3.39 10.60 -2.52
C GLN A 77 2.43 9.92 -1.53
N ASN A 78 1.60 9.00 -2.02
CA ASN A 78 0.64 8.28 -1.18
C ASN A 78 1.33 7.37 -0.15
N MET A 79 2.46 6.73 -0.51
CA MET A 79 3.24 5.92 0.42
C MET A 79 3.91 6.76 1.51
N LEU A 80 4.43 7.95 1.16
CA LEU A 80 4.96 8.88 2.15
C LEU A 80 3.83 9.36 3.09
N TYR A 81 2.70 9.79 2.55
CA TYR A 81 1.56 10.24 3.35
C TYR A 81 1.01 9.14 4.27
N LYS A 82 0.86 7.91 3.74
CA LYS A 82 0.50 6.72 4.54
C LYS A 82 1.46 6.50 5.71
N THR A 83 2.76 6.64 5.47
CA THR A 83 3.79 6.49 6.50
C THR A 83 3.65 7.58 7.57
N ILE A 84 3.44 8.83 7.17
CA ILE A 84 3.23 9.96 8.08
C ILE A 84 1.98 9.73 8.95
N LEU A 85 0.85 9.32 8.35
CA LEU A 85 -0.37 8.99 9.10
C LEU A 85 -0.12 7.86 10.11
N GLY A 86 0.66 6.84 9.76
CA GLY A 86 1.03 5.78 10.68
C GLY A 86 1.90 6.25 11.86
N ILE A 87 2.72 7.27 11.65
CA ILE A 87 3.56 7.87 12.70
C ILE A 87 2.72 8.77 13.62
N VAL A 88 1.89 9.64 13.05
CA VAL A 88 1.06 10.62 13.77
C VAL A 88 -0.08 9.94 14.54
N GLY A 89 -0.59 8.81 14.02
CA GLY A 89 -1.59 7.99 14.69
C GLY A 89 -2.89 8.74 14.97
N ASN A 90 -3.36 8.68 16.22
CA ASN A 90 -4.66 9.23 16.63
C ASN A 90 -4.72 10.76 16.67
N VAL A 91 -3.60 11.46 16.45
CA VAL A 91 -3.60 12.93 16.28
C VAL A 91 -4.20 13.30 14.93
N ALA A 92 -4.09 12.41 13.93
CA ALA A 92 -4.75 12.60 12.65
C ALA A 92 -6.29 12.49 12.79
N GLY A 93 -7.02 13.18 11.92
CA GLY A 93 -8.48 13.09 11.91
C GLY A 93 -8.98 11.66 11.70
N SER A 94 -10.10 11.32 12.33
CA SER A 94 -10.73 9.99 12.21
C SER A 94 -10.99 9.58 10.75
N ASP A 95 -11.28 10.57 9.91
CA ASP A 95 -11.69 10.37 8.52
C ASP A 95 -10.52 9.94 7.61
N ILE A 96 -9.28 10.23 8.03
CA ILE A 96 -8.05 9.93 7.28
C ILE A 96 -7.19 8.85 7.93
N THR A 97 -7.42 8.53 9.20
CA THR A 97 -6.61 7.56 9.97
C THR A 97 -6.60 6.16 9.34
N SER A 98 -7.68 5.77 8.66
CA SER A 98 -7.77 4.49 7.94
C SER A 98 -6.70 4.34 6.85
N GLY A 99 -6.19 5.45 6.29
CA GLY A 99 -5.15 5.46 5.27
C GLY A 99 -3.81 4.87 5.73
N ALA A 100 -3.54 4.86 7.04
CA ALA A 100 -2.35 4.26 7.63
C ALA A 100 -2.43 2.73 7.73
N THR A 101 -3.63 2.15 7.70
CA THR A 101 -3.84 0.74 8.04
C THR A 101 -3.30 -0.21 6.98
N ILE A 102 -2.90 -1.41 7.41
CA ILE A 102 -2.49 -2.48 6.49
C ILE A 102 -3.75 -3.08 5.88
N LEU A 103 -3.72 -3.32 4.57
CA LEU A 103 -4.78 -4.06 3.90
C LEU A 103 -4.64 -5.53 4.24
N GLU A 104 -5.47 -6.01 5.16
CA GLU A 104 -5.48 -7.42 5.57
C GLU A 104 -6.47 -8.22 4.70
N ARG A 105 -5.97 -9.29 4.06
CA ARG A 105 -6.81 -10.22 3.31
C ARG A 105 -7.22 -11.39 4.22
N PRO A 106 -8.49 -11.52 4.63
CA PRO A 106 -8.93 -12.62 5.46
C PRO A 106 -8.95 -13.95 4.69
N LEU A 107 -9.07 -15.06 5.44
CA LEU A 107 -9.28 -16.38 4.86
C LEU A 107 -10.60 -16.40 4.07
N SER A 108 -10.56 -16.96 2.86
CA SER A 108 -11.75 -17.06 2.01
C SER A 108 -12.76 -18.04 2.61
N SER A 109 -14.03 -17.66 2.61
CA SER A 109 -15.15 -18.50 3.02
C SER A 109 -16.21 -18.55 1.92
N GLY A 110 -16.94 -19.66 1.83
CA GLY A 110 -18.04 -19.83 0.88
C GLY A 110 -19.18 -20.64 1.48
N GLN A 111 -20.40 -20.38 1.02
CA GLN A 111 -21.60 -21.12 1.39
C GLN A 111 -22.27 -21.64 0.11
N GLN A 112 -22.62 -22.92 0.08
CA GLN A 112 -23.32 -23.55 -1.04
C GLN A 112 -24.60 -24.20 -0.50
N VAL A 113 -25.72 -23.91 -1.16
CA VAL A 113 -27.04 -24.48 -0.84
C VAL A 113 -27.62 -25.05 -2.12
N TYR A 114 -27.97 -26.32 -2.09
CA TYR A 114 -28.58 -27.02 -3.22
C TYR A 114 -29.49 -28.13 -2.70
N ASP A 115 -30.56 -28.40 -3.44
CA ASP A 115 -31.50 -29.48 -3.12
C ASP A 115 -30.86 -30.84 -3.41
N GLN A 116 -31.14 -31.82 -2.55
CA GLN A 116 -30.72 -33.20 -2.75
C GLN A 116 -31.95 -34.11 -2.81
N ASN A 117 -32.06 -34.88 -3.90
CA ASN A 117 -33.03 -35.96 -4.01
C ASN A 117 -32.28 -37.28 -4.25
N THR A 118 -32.26 -38.14 -3.23
CA THR A 118 -31.56 -39.43 -3.26
C THR A 118 -32.26 -40.49 -4.11
N GLU A 119 -33.55 -40.31 -4.43
CA GLU A 119 -34.33 -41.28 -5.23
C GLU A 119 -33.87 -41.32 -6.70
N PHE A 120 -33.39 -40.19 -7.23
CA PHE A 120 -32.95 -40.05 -8.62
C PHE A 120 -31.44 -40.21 -8.81
N TRP A 121 -30.69 -40.57 -7.77
CA TRP A 121 -29.25 -40.76 -7.90
C TRP A 121 -28.92 -41.83 -8.95
N PRO A 122 -27.94 -41.57 -9.84
CA PRO A 122 -26.90 -40.53 -9.73
C PRO A 122 -27.27 -39.14 -10.28
N LEU A 123 -28.46 -38.93 -10.84
CA LEU A 123 -28.88 -37.62 -11.36
C LEU A 123 -29.07 -36.64 -10.19
N GLY A 124 -28.39 -35.50 -10.23
CA GLY A 124 -28.40 -34.49 -9.15
C GLY A 124 -27.56 -34.84 -7.92
N LYS A 125 -26.79 -35.93 -7.95
CA LYS A 125 -25.83 -36.26 -6.89
C LYS A 125 -24.59 -35.35 -7.01
N PRO A 126 -24.08 -34.76 -5.91
CA PRO A 126 -22.83 -34.00 -5.93
C PRO A 126 -21.64 -34.96 -6.07
N VAL A 127 -21.31 -35.32 -7.30
CA VAL A 127 -20.18 -36.21 -7.62
C VAL A 127 -18.96 -35.34 -7.95
N PRO A 128 -17.79 -35.59 -7.32
CA PRO A 128 -16.54 -34.95 -7.72
C PRO A 128 -16.25 -35.22 -9.20
N LYS A 129 -15.64 -34.26 -9.90
CA LYS A 129 -15.22 -34.43 -11.29
C LYS A 129 -14.36 -35.70 -11.41
N LEU A 130 -14.65 -36.55 -12.39
CA LEU A 130 -14.05 -37.89 -12.50
C LEU A 130 -12.53 -37.83 -12.64
N GLU A 131 -12.02 -36.85 -13.38
CA GLU A 131 -10.59 -36.64 -13.60
C GLU A 131 -9.96 -35.72 -12.53
N ALA A 132 -10.68 -35.37 -11.46
CA ALA A 132 -10.16 -34.45 -10.44
C ALA A 132 -8.88 -34.95 -9.78
N HIS A 133 -8.77 -36.26 -9.55
CA HIS A 133 -7.58 -36.84 -8.96
C HIS A 133 -6.37 -36.69 -9.88
N ILE A 134 -6.50 -37.06 -11.15
CA ILE A 134 -5.43 -36.96 -12.16
C ILE A 134 -5.01 -35.49 -12.38
N GLN A 135 -5.97 -34.56 -12.43
CA GLN A 135 -5.70 -33.13 -12.58
C GLN A 135 -4.95 -32.50 -11.41
N CYS A 136 -5.09 -33.06 -10.21
CA CYS A 136 -4.46 -32.56 -8.99
C CYS A 136 -3.20 -33.35 -8.59
N SER A 137 -2.98 -34.55 -9.14
CA SER A 137 -1.80 -35.39 -8.86
C SER A 137 -0.62 -35.10 -9.79
N GLY A 138 -0.86 -34.52 -10.97
CA GLY A 138 0.17 -34.32 -12.00
C GLY A 138 0.51 -35.59 -12.77
N GLU A 139 -0.38 -36.59 -12.74
CA GLU A 139 -0.36 -37.81 -13.55
C GLU A 139 -0.75 -37.57 -15.02
#